data_AF-A0AAW2UJJ7-F1
#
_entry.id   AF-A0AAW2UJJ7-F1
#
_cell.length_a   1.000
_cell.length_b   1.000
_cell.length_c   1.000
_cell.angle_alpha   90.00
_cell.angle_beta   90.00
_cell.angle_gamma   90.00
#
_symmetry.space_group_name_H-M   'P 1'
#
loop_
_entity.id
_entity.type
_entity.pdbx_description
1 polymer ?
#
loop_
_entity_poly.entity_id
_entity_poly.type
_entity_poly.pdbx_seq_one_letter_code
_entity_poly.pdbx_strand_id
1 'polypeptide(L)' 'MANPVFHEHTKHIEIDCHVVQDAYKDGFIAPLHVRSKLQVADLFTKALSLKQFSDLLSKLGLVALLPSPTCGGLLRMEML' A
#
# COMPACT_ATOMS: atom_id res chain seq x y z
N MET A 1 32.45 12.43 -12.99
CA MET A 1 31.25 13.21 -13.34
C MET A 1 30.09 12.60 -12.58
N ALA A 2 29.71 13.18 -11.44
CA ALA A 2 28.57 12.70 -10.66
C ALA A 2 27.37 13.60 -10.97
N ASN A 3 26.27 13.04 -11.48
CA ASN A 3 25.02 13.78 -11.54
C ASN A 3 24.53 13.97 -10.09
N PRO A 4 24.49 15.20 -9.55
CA PRO A 4 24.09 15.42 -8.16
C PRO A 4 22.69 14.91 -7.87
N VAL A 5 21.79 14.95 -8.86
CA VAL A 5 20.42 14.42 -8.75
C VAL A 5 20.41 12.89 -8.57
N PHE A 6 21.20 12.14 -9.35
CA PHE A 6 21.29 10.69 -9.16
C PHE A 6 21.99 10.31 -7.85
N HIS A 7 22.95 11.11 -7.39
CA HIS A 7 23.63 10.87 -6.13
C HIS A 7 22.67 11.02 -4.94
N GLU A 8 21.81 12.03 -4.96
CA GLU A 8 20.80 12.25 -3.92
C GLU A 8 19.75 11.13 -3.89
N HIS A 9 19.16 10.73 -5.03
CA HIS A 9 18.20 9.63 -5.08
C HIS A 9 18.78 8.29 -4.61
N THR A 10 20.02 7.99 -5.02
CA THR A 10 20.71 6.77 -4.58
C THR A 10 20.96 6.80 -3.07
N LYS A 11 21.35 7.96 -2.54
CA LYS A 11 21.56 8.14 -1.11
C LYS A 11 20.28 7.88 -0.29
N HIS A 12 19.12 8.32 -0.76
CA HIS A 12 17.85 8.05 -0.05
C HIS A 12 17.54 6.55 0.03
N ILE A 13 17.71 5.81 -1.08
CA ILE A 13 17.51 4.36 -1.11
C ILE A 13 18.50 3.65 -0.17
N GLU A 14 19.76 4.08 -0.18
CA GLU A 14 20.80 3.53 0.71
C GLU A 14 20.45 3.74 2.19
N ILE A 15 20.03 4.96 2.56
CA ILE A 15 19.64 5.27 3.94
C ILE A 15 18.45 4.44 4.39
N ASP A 16 17.38 4.40 3.59
CA ASP A 16 16.16 3.65 3.94
C ASP A 16 16.46 2.14 4.10
N CYS A 17 17.30 1.60 3.22
CA CYS A 17 17.73 0.20 3.29
C CYS A 17 18.50 -0.08 4.59
N HIS A 18 19.45 0.78 4.97
CA HIS A 18 20.21 0.62 6.20
C HIS A 18 19.33 0.68 7.45
N VAL A 19 18.42 1.66 7.53
CA VAL A 19 17.50 1.80 8.67
C VAL A 19 16.62 0.56 8.85
N VAL A 20 16.02 0.05 7.77
CA VAL A 20 15.18 -1.15 7.83
C VAL A 20 16.00 -2.39 8.17
N GLN A 21 17.21 -2.51 7.62
CA GLN A 21 18.09 -3.65 7.89
C GLN A 21 18.55 -3.68 9.35
N ASP A 22 18.90 -2.54 9.94
CA ASP A 22 19.34 -2.47 11.33
C ASP A 22 18.18 -2.78 12.28
N ALA A 23 16.99 -2.25 12.03
CA ALA A 23 15.78 -2.61 12.77
C ALA A 23 15.42 -4.11 12.67
N TYR A 24 15.72 -4.75 11.53
CA TYR A 24 15.58 -6.21 11.39
C TYR A 24 16.63 -6.98 12.20
N LYS A 25 17.91 -6.58 12.15
CA LYS A 25 19.01 -7.22 12.91
C LYS A 25 18.81 -7.09 14.41
N ASP A 26 18.33 -5.93 14.86
CA ASP A 26 18.02 -5.65 16.27
C ASP A 26 16.78 -6.40 16.76
N GLY A 27 16.07 -7.10 15.87
CA GLY A 27 14.87 -7.87 16.20
C GLY A 27 13.61 -7.03 16.39
N PHE A 28 13.67 -5.71 16.13
CA PHE A 28 12.51 -4.83 16.18
C PHE A 28 11.50 -5.15 15.06
N ILE A 29 12.00 -5.55 13.88
CA ILE A 29 11.18 -6.01 12.75
C ILE A 29 11.34 -7.52 12.60
N ALA A 30 10.22 -8.25 12.64
CA ALA A 30 10.16 -9.67 12.29
C ALA A 30 9.22 -9.86 11.07
N PRO A 31 9.75 -10.18 9.88
CA PRO A 31 8.94 -10.37 8.69
C PRO A 31 8.15 -11.67 8.79
N LEU A 32 6.84 -11.57 8.55
CA LEU A 32 5.95 -12.72 8.44
C LEU A 32 5.36 -12.75 7.03
N HIS A 33 5.32 -13.95 6.44
CA HIS A 33 4.67 -14.12 5.15
C HIS A 33 3.17 -13.88 5.26
N VAL A 34 2.66 -12.92 4.49
CA VAL A 34 1.24 -12.67 4.32
C VAL A 34 0.87 -12.94 2.86
N ARG A 35 -0.15 -13.80 2.65
CA ARG A 35 -0.68 -14.06 1.30
C ARG A 35 -1.26 -12.76 0.73
N SER A 36 -1.08 -12.50 -0.56
CA SER A 36 -1.53 -11.25 -1.21
C SER A 36 -3.02 -10.95 -0.99
N LYS A 37 -3.88 -12.00 -0.93
CA LYS A 37 -5.32 -11.86 -0.63
C LYS A 37 -5.63 -11.32 0.79
N LEU A 38 -4.63 -11.28 1.67
CA LEU A 38 -4.71 -10.82 3.05
C LEU A 38 -3.85 -9.57 3.30
N GLN A 39 -3.06 -9.13 2.31
CA GLN A 39 -2.15 -8.01 2.43
C GLN A 39 -2.89 -6.69 2.19
N VAL A 40 -3.54 -6.16 3.22
CA VAL A 40 -4.36 -4.93 3.12
C VAL A 40 -3.54 -3.72 2.66
N ALA A 41 -2.22 -3.68 2.92
CA ALA A 41 -1.32 -2.64 2.42
C ALA A 41 -1.27 -2.54 0.89
N ASP A 42 -1.60 -3.62 0.16
CA ASP A 42 -1.65 -3.61 -1.31
C ASP A 42 -2.72 -2.63 -1.83
N LEU A 43 -3.74 -2.32 -1.02
CA LEU A 43 -4.78 -1.33 -1.33
C LEU A 43 -4.19 0.07 -1.62
N PHE A 44 -3.14 0.43 -0.90
CA PHE A 44 -2.54 1.77 -0.96
C PHE A 44 -1.33 1.86 -1.88
N THR A 45 -0.77 0.72 -2.29
CA THR A 45 0.52 0.65 -2.98
C THR A 45 0.44 0.07 -4.39
N LYS A 46 -0.69 -0.57 -4.75
CA LYS A 46 -0.84 -1.26 -6.03
C LYS A 46 -2.15 -0.89 -6.72
N ALA A 47 -2.13 -0.93 -8.06
CA ALA A 47 -3.34 -0.99 -8.85
C ALA A 47 -3.90 -2.42 -8.81
N LEU A 48 -5.04 -2.62 -8.15
CA LEU A 48 -5.67 -3.93 -7.97
C LEU A 48 -6.89 -4.11 -8.88
N SER A 49 -7.20 -5.37 -9.20
CA SER A 49 -8.49 -5.70 -9.81
C SER A 49 -9.65 -5.35 -8.86
N LEU A 50 -10.81 -5.01 -9.42
CA LEU A 50 -11.98 -4.59 -8.64
C LEU A 50 -12.41 -5.63 -7.60
N LYS A 51 -12.29 -6.92 -7.95
CA LYS A 51 -12.52 -8.03 -7.03
C LYS A 51 -11.54 -8.03 -5.85
N GLN A 52 -10.24 -7.95 -6.12
CA GLN A 52 -9.22 -7.93 -5.06
C GLN A 52 -9.31 -6.66 -4.20
N PHE A 53 -9.62 -5.52 -4.82
CA PHE A 53 -9.86 -4.27 -4.12
C PHE A 53 -11.03 -4.41 -3.15
N SER A 54 -12.18 -4.92 -3.61
CA SER A 54 -13.36 -5.15 -2.75
C SER A 54 -13.08 -6.14 -1.62
N ASP A 55 -12.40 -7.25 -1.92
CA ASP A 55 -12.01 -8.26 -0.93
C ASP A 55 -11.11 -7.67 0.17
N LEU A 56 -10.10 -6.86 -0.21
CA LEU A 56 -9.20 -6.21 0.75
C LEU A 56 -9.87 -5.05 1.50
N LEU A 57 -10.74 -4.28 0.84
CA LEU A 57 -11.48 -3.17 1.44
C LEU A 57 -12.41 -3.66 2.56
N SER A 58 -13.08 -4.79 2.35
CA SER A 58 -13.94 -5.41 3.36
C SER A 58 -13.18 -5.76 4.66
N LYS A 59 -11.88 -6.07 4.56
CA LYS A 59 -11.02 -6.41 5.71
C LYS A 59 -10.57 -5.19 6.49
N LEU A 60 -10.66 -3.99 5.91
CA LEU A 60 -10.28 -2.74 6.58
C LEU A 60 -11.34 -2.30 7.62
N GLY A 61 -12.49 -2.98 7.69
CA GLY A 61 -13.57 -2.62 8.61
C GLY A 61 -14.31 -1.34 8.22
N LEU A 62 -14.15 -0.89 6.97
CA LEU A 62 -14.94 0.19 6.40
C LEU A 62 -16.37 -0.31 6.20
N VAL A 63 -17.17 -0.24 7.26
CA VAL A 63 -18.63 -0.33 7.20
C VAL A 63 -19.06 0.74 6.22
N ALA A 64 -19.78 0.31 5.17
CA ALA A 64 -20.17 1.13 4.04
C ALA A 64 -20.39 2.60 4.47
N LEU A 65 -19.52 3.49 3.97
CA LEU A 65 -19.94 4.86 3.75
C LEU A 65 -21.11 4.72 2.78
N LEU A 66 -22.33 4.57 3.32
CA LEU A 66 -23.54 4.84 2.58
C LEU A 66 -23.23 6.11 1.80
N PRO A 67 -23.44 6.14 0.47
CA PRO A 67 -23.16 7.35 -0.28
C PRO A 67 -23.94 8.46 0.39
N SER A 68 -23.23 9.35 1.10
CA SER A 68 -23.84 10.58 1.56
C SER A 68 -24.36 11.25 0.31
N PRO A 69 -25.63 11.71 0.27
CA PRO A 69 -26.25 12.23 -0.95
C PRO A 69 -25.63 13.57 -1.42
N THR A 70 -24.48 13.94 -0.91
CA THR A 70 -23.79 15.19 -1.21
C THR A 70 -22.49 14.93 -1.96
N CYS A 71 -22.51 15.40 -3.21
CA CYS A 71 -21.40 15.74 -4.08
C CYS A 71 -20.73 14.60 -4.87
N GLY A 72 -21.45 14.15 -5.91
CA GLY A 72 -20.92 14.05 -7.27
C GLY A 72 -19.88 12.97 -7.56
N GLY A 73 -20.33 11.78 -7.94
CA GLY A 73 -19.47 10.74 -8.50
C GLY A 73 -20.11 9.36 -8.51
N LEU A 74 -21.02 9.13 -9.45
CA LEU A 74 -21.67 7.85 -9.70
C LEU A 74 -20.63 6.80 -10.17
N LEU A 75 -20.03 6.03 -9.25
CA LEU A 75 -19.45 4.74 -9.59
C LEU A 75 -20.54 3.67 -9.46
N ARG A 76 -21.44 3.67 -10.45
CA ARG A 76 -22.31 2.54 -10.74
C ARG A 76 -21.41 1.43 -11.28
N MET A 77 -20.78 0.65 -10.41
CA MET A 77 -20.35 -0.69 -10.79
C MET A 77 -21.61 -1.55 -10.84
N GLU A 78 -22.32 -1.46 -11.97
CA GLU A 78 -23.30 -2.50 -12.30
C GLU A 78 -22.55 -3.81 -12.43
N MET A 79 -23.05 -4.78 -11.69
CA MET A 79 -22.68 -6.17 -11.72
C MET A 79 -23.20 -6.77 -13.03
N LEU A 80 -22.34 -6.80 -14.06
CA LEU A 80 -22.34 -7.76 -15.16
C LEU A 80 -20.90 -8.20 -15.44
#